data_AF-X0U1J5-F1
#
_entry.id   AF-X0U1J5-F1
#
_cell.length_a   1.000
_cell.length_b   1.000
_cell.length_c   1.000
_cell.angle_alpha   90.00
_cell.angle_beta   90.00
_cell.angle_gamma   90.00
#
_symmetry.space_group_name_H-M   'P 1'
#
loop_
_entity.id
_entity.type
_entity.pdbx_description
1 polymer ?
#
loop_
_entity_poly.entity_id
_entity_poly.type
_entity_poly.pdbx_seq_one_letter_code
_entity_poly.pdbx_strand_id
1 'polypeptide(L)'
;IANGICDDLLSTVLCVCWKKPNVLAPAMNNNMWSSPAVQRNVKAVRDMGFELVGPEEGPLACGKEAVGRMTEPQDILKAIEKIALRTGKKK
;
A
#
# COMPACT_ATOMS: atom_id res chain seq x y z
N ILE A 1 -0.71 8.38 7.52
CA ILE A 1 -1.83 7.49 7.09
C ILE A 1 -2.48 6.77 8.27
N ALA A 2 -1.95 5.64 8.78
CA ALA A 2 -2.63 4.81 9.79
C ALA A 2 -3.04 5.55 11.08
N ASN A 3 -2.31 6.61 11.45
CA ASN A 3 -2.56 7.41 12.65
C ASN A 3 -3.12 8.81 12.34
N GLY A 4 -3.56 9.10 11.11
CA GLY A 4 -4.17 10.40 10.76
C GLY A 4 -3.23 11.61 10.73
N ILE A 5 -1.91 11.41 10.83
CA ILE A 5 -0.92 12.49 10.70
C ILE A 5 -0.82 12.91 9.22
N CYS A 6 -0.96 14.22 8.99
CA CYS A 6 -1.02 14.90 7.69
C CYS A 6 0.00 16.06 7.64
N ASP A 7 1.28 15.73 7.77
CA ASP A 7 2.40 16.66 7.92
C ASP A 7 3.16 16.92 6.60
N ASP A 8 2.78 16.24 5.52
CA ASP A 8 3.29 16.46 4.17
C ASP A 8 2.17 16.47 3.12
N LEU A 9 2.52 16.80 1.87
CA LEU A 9 1.56 16.84 0.76
C LEU A 9 0.88 15.49 0.53
N LEU A 10 1.63 14.38 0.57
CA LEU A 10 1.12 13.05 0.25
C LEU A 10 0.10 12.58 1.29
N SER A 11 0.47 12.65 2.56
CA SER A 11 -0.35 12.31 3.70
C SER A 11 -1.60 13.19 3.79
N THR A 12 -1.47 14.50 3.51
CA THR A 12 -2.61 15.44 3.44
C THR A 12 -3.56 15.07 2.30
N VAL A 13 -3.06 14.81 1.09
CA VAL A 13 -3.89 14.43 -0.05
C VAL A 13 -4.63 13.13 0.22
N LEU A 14 -3.95 12.11 0.77
CA LEU A 14 -4.59 10.84 1.13
C LEU A 14 -5.69 11.02 2.18
N CYS A 15 -5.49 11.90 3.17
CA CYS A 15 -6.50 12.18 4.19
C CYS A 15 -7.72 12.91 3.62
N VAL A 16 -7.52 13.93 2.79
CA VAL A 16 -8.62 14.68 2.16
C VAL A 16 -9.39 13.80 1.18
N CYS A 17 -8.69 12.94 0.45
CA CYS A 17 -9.27 12.04 -0.56
C CYS A 17 -9.75 10.69 0.00
N TRP A 18 -9.90 10.52 1.31
CA TRP A 18 -10.16 9.20 1.93
C TRP A 18 -11.38 8.45 1.37
N LYS A 19 -12.41 9.18 0.89
CA LYS A 19 -13.62 8.59 0.29
C LYS A 19 -13.40 7.98 -1.10
N LYS A 20 -12.25 8.23 -1.73
CA LYS A 20 -11.85 7.65 -3.01
C LYS A 20 -11.16 6.30 -2.76
N PRO A 21 -11.15 5.37 -3.73
CA PRO A 21 -10.31 4.19 -3.61
C PRO A 21 -8.85 4.61 -3.49
N ASN A 22 -8.17 4.07 -2.49
CA ASN A 22 -6.75 4.32 -2.26
C ASN A 22 -5.99 3.01 -2.39
N VAL A 23 -4.88 3.04 -3.13
CA VAL A 23 -4.01 1.87 -3.35
C VAL A 23 -2.63 2.18 -2.76
N LEU A 24 -2.09 1.27 -1.97
CA LEU A 24 -0.70 1.35 -1.50
C LEU A 24 0.07 0.12 -1.96
N ALA A 25 1.28 0.33 -2.47
CA ALA A 25 2.24 -0.72 -2.80
C ALA A 25 3.44 -0.61 -1.85
N PRO A 26 3.45 -1.33 -0.72
CA PRO A 26 4.54 -1.23 0.25
C PRO A 26 5.86 -1.75 -0.33
N ALA A 27 6.96 -1.09 0.05
CA ALA A 27 8.31 -1.49 -0.34
C ALA A 27 9.26 -1.17 0.82
N MET A 28 9.85 -2.19 1.46
CA MET A 28 10.75 -2.01 2.60
C MET A 28 11.60 -3.26 2.85
N ASN A 29 12.65 -3.13 3.67
CA ASN A 29 13.43 -4.28 4.12
C ASN A 29 12.55 -5.30 4.89
N ASN A 30 12.91 -6.58 4.82
CA ASN A 30 12.17 -7.67 5.47
C ASN A 30 12.02 -7.51 7.00
N ASN A 31 13.03 -6.95 7.69
CA ASN A 31 12.96 -6.70 9.13
C ASN A 31 11.99 -5.56 9.46
N MET A 32 11.89 -4.56 8.57
CA MET A 32 10.89 -3.50 8.72
C MET A 32 9.49 -4.06 8.48
N TRP A 33 9.32 -4.86 7.44
CA TRP A 33 8.04 -5.49 7.12
C TRP A 33 7.54 -6.37 8.27
N SER A 34 8.40 -7.23 8.83
CA SER A 34 8.04 -8.12 9.94
C SER A 34 7.87 -7.42 11.29
N SER A 35 8.17 -6.12 11.39
CA SER A 35 8.01 -5.36 12.63
C SER A 35 6.54 -5.35 13.09
N PRO A 36 6.27 -5.59 14.38
CA PRO A 36 4.91 -5.49 14.93
C PRO A 36 4.25 -4.13 14.70
N ALA A 37 5.03 -3.05 14.65
CA ALA A 37 4.50 -1.72 14.36
C ALA A 37 3.97 -1.61 12.92
N VAL A 38 4.72 -2.13 11.95
CA VAL A 38 4.30 -2.13 10.54
C VAL A 38 3.10 -3.04 10.34
N GLN A 39 3.09 -4.24 10.95
CA GLN A 39 1.95 -5.17 10.85
C GLN A 39 0.67 -4.57 11.44
N ARG A 40 0.76 -3.84 12.56
CA ARG A 40 -0.38 -3.08 13.12
C ARG A 40 -0.88 -2.00 12.15
N ASN A 41 0.03 -1.23 11.55
CA ASN A 41 -0.34 -0.19 10.59
C ASN A 41 -0.98 -0.77 9.31
N VAL A 42 -0.43 -1.88 8.80
CA VAL A 42 -0.95 -2.62 7.65
C VAL A 42 -2.37 -3.09 7.91
N LYS A 43 -2.63 -3.64 9.11
CA LYS A 43 -3.99 -4.02 9.51
C LYS A 43 -4.91 -2.79 9.56
N ALA A 44 -4.48 -1.71 10.20
CA ALA A 44 -5.29 -0.51 10.35
C ALA A 44 -5.70 0.11 9.00
N VAL A 45 -4.76 0.24 8.05
CA VAL A 45 -5.10 0.80 6.72
C VAL A 45 -5.99 -0.13 5.91
N ARG A 46 -5.83 -1.47 6.02
CA ARG A 46 -6.76 -2.43 5.42
C ARG A 46 -8.17 -2.28 5.99
N ASP A 47 -8.30 -2.15 7.32
CA ASP A 47 -9.58 -1.94 7.99
C ASP A 47 -10.23 -0.60 7.57
N MET A 48 -9.43 0.41 7.20
CA MET A 48 -9.90 1.68 6.63
C MET A 48 -10.31 1.58 5.14
N GLY A 49 -10.13 0.43 4.50
CA GLY A 49 -10.51 0.20 3.10
C GLY A 49 -9.43 0.55 2.07
N PHE A 50 -8.17 0.70 2.50
CA PHE A 50 -7.05 0.80 1.55
C PHE A 50 -6.79 -0.55 0.89
N GLU A 51 -6.60 -0.54 -0.42
CA GLU A 51 -6.20 -1.71 -1.20
C GLU A 51 -4.68 -1.83 -1.16
N LEU A 52 -4.17 -2.94 -0.63
CA LEU A 52 -2.73 -3.20 -0.58
C LEU A 52 -2.31 -4.13 -1.72
N VAL A 53 -1.30 -3.71 -2.48
CA VAL A 53 -0.66 -4.52 -3.53
C VAL A 53 0.74 -4.90 -3.07
N GLY A 54 0.93 -6.19 -2.78
CA GLY A 54 2.17 -6.68 -2.18
C GLY A 54 2.30 -6.35 -0.69
N PRO A 55 3.54 -6.26 -0.15
CA PRO A 55 4.82 -6.50 -0.85
C PRO A 55 4.99 -7.98 -1.24
N GLU A 56 5.97 -8.25 -2.07
CA GLU A 56 6.34 -9.59 -2.53
C GLU A 56 7.63 -10.09 -1.89
N GLU A 57 7.82 -11.41 -1.98
CA GLU A 57 9.13 -12.02 -1.79
C GLU A 57 10.00 -11.80 -3.03
N GLY A 58 11.28 -11.54 -2.81
CA GLY A 58 12.25 -11.39 -3.88
C GLY A 58 13.52 -10.70 -3.41
N PRO A 59 14.42 -10.32 -4.34
CA PRO A 59 15.71 -9.74 -4.00
C PRO A 59 15.53 -8.37 -3.35
N LEU A 60 16.16 -8.19 -2.19
CA LEU A 60 16.24 -6.93 -1.47
C LEU A 60 17.64 -6.32 -1.62
N ALA A 61 17.74 -5.00 -1.42
CA ALA A 61 19.01 -4.27 -1.53
C ALA A 61 20.12 -4.78 -0.58
N CYS A 62 19.77 -5.50 0.49
CA CYS A 62 20.73 -6.14 1.39
C CYS A 62 21.29 -7.48 0.87
N GLY A 63 20.93 -7.90 -0.34
CA GLY A 63 21.35 -9.16 -0.95
C GLY A 63 20.58 -10.39 -0.47
N LYS A 64 19.54 -10.21 0.36
CA LYS A 64 18.65 -11.30 0.79
C LYS A 64 17.45 -11.41 -0.13
N GLU A 65 16.97 -12.63 -0.30
CA GLU A 65 15.66 -12.91 -0.88
C GLU A 65 14.66 -13.09 0.26
N ALA A 66 13.70 -12.16 0.36
CA ALA A 66 12.73 -12.14 1.45
C ALA A 66 11.53 -11.25 1.10
N VAL A 67 10.45 -11.37 1.88
CA VAL A 67 9.27 -10.50 1.76
C VAL A 67 9.62 -9.05 2.09
N GLY A 68 9.23 -8.14 1.21
CA GLY A 68 9.46 -6.70 1.37
C GLY A 68 9.71 -5.95 0.05
N ARG A 69 9.96 -6.70 -1.04
CA ARG A 69 10.11 -6.13 -2.38
C ARG A 69 8.78 -5.52 -2.82
N MET A 70 8.82 -4.37 -3.49
CA MET A 70 7.63 -3.81 -4.12
C MET A 70 7.11 -4.78 -5.18
N THR A 71 5.80 -4.93 -5.30
CA THR A 71 5.19 -5.62 -6.46
C THR A 71 5.61 -4.93 -7.76
N GLU A 72 5.74 -5.72 -8.83
CA GLU A 72 6.13 -5.19 -10.13
C GLU A 72 5.15 -4.11 -10.63
N PRO A 73 5.64 -3.04 -11.28
CA PRO A 73 4.80 -1.93 -11.74
C PRO A 73 3.62 -2.38 -12.62
N GLN A 74 3.81 -3.40 -13.46
CA GLN A 74 2.77 -3.94 -14.33
C GLN A 74 1.62 -4.56 -13.54
N ASP A 75 1.91 -5.19 -12.40
CA ASP A 75 0.89 -5.80 -11.56
C ASP A 75 0.20 -4.77 -10.65
N ILE A 76 0.93 -3.73 -10.22
CA ILE A 76 0.32 -2.55 -9.60
C ILE A 76 -0.67 -1.89 -10.57
N LEU A 77 -0.28 -1.71 -11.85
CA LEU A 77 -1.15 -1.14 -12.87
C LEU A 77 -2.43 -1.98 -13.06
N LYS A 78 -2.31 -3.30 -13.18
CA LYS A 78 -3.47 -4.20 -13.28
C LYS A 78 -4.42 -4.06 -12.08
N ALA A 79 -3.87 -3.92 -10.87
CA ALA A 79 -4.68 -3.71 -9.67
C ALA A 79 -5.43 -2.37 -9.72
N ILE A 80 -4.77 -1.30 -10.15
CA ILE A 80 -5.38 0.03 -10.35
C ILE A 80 -6.50 -0.04 -11.39
N GLU A 81 -6.26 -0.66 -12.55
CA GLU A 81 -7.27 -0.83 -13.62
C GLU A 81 -8.52 -1.57 -13.10
N LYS A 82 -8.32 -2.66 -12.36
CA LYS A 82 -9.42 -3.42 -11.75
C LYS A 82 -10.26 -2.57 -10.79
N ILE A 83 -9.62 -1.74 -9.97
CA ILE A 83 -10.28 -0.84 -9.03
C ILE A 83 -11.03 0.27 -9.78
N ALA A 84 -10.40 0.87 -10.79
CA ALA A 84 -11.00 1.91 -11.62
C ALA A 84 -12.29 1.41 -12.30
N LEU A 85 -12.28 0.19 -12.85
CA LEU A 85 -13.46 -0.44 -13.47
C LEU A 85 -14.62 -0.64 -12.49
N ARG A 86 -14.34 -0.93 -11.21
CA ARG A 86 -15.37 -1.03 -10.16
C ARG A 86 -16.02 0.32 -9.85
N THR A 87 -15.25 1.41 -9.93
CA THR A 87 -15.79 2.75 -9.68
C THR A 87 -16.57 3.34 -10.85
N GLY A 88 -16.18 3.03 -12.09
CA GLY A 88 -16.83 3.52 -13.31
C GLY A 88 -18.23 2.93 -13.56
N LYS A 89 -18.56 1.79 -12.96
CA LYS A 89 -19.90 1.16 -13.05
C LYS A 89 -20.96 1.80 -12.14
N LYS A 90 -20.59 2.77 -11.31
CA LYS A 90 -21.54 3.60 -10.54
C LYS A 90 -21.88 4.86 -11.35
N LYS A 91 -22.64 4.70 -12.43
CA LYS A 91 -23.42 5.76 -13.07
C LYS A 91 -24.75 5.18 -13.50
#